data_AF-A0A7C3Z6A2-F1
#
_entry.id   AF-A0A7C3Z6A2-F1
#
_cell.length_a   1.000
_cell.length_b   1.000
_cell.length_c   1.000
_cell.angle_alpha   90.00
_cell.angle_beta   90.00
_cell.angle_gamma   90.00
#
_symmetry.space_group_name_H-M   'P 1'
#
loop_
_entity.id
_entity.type
_entity.pdbx_description
1 polymer ?
#
loop_
_entity_poly.entity_id
_entity_poly.type
_entity_poly.pdbx_seq_one_letter_code
_entity_poly.pdbx_strand_id
1 'polypeptide(L)'
;YLVSGLYVPKEKTKNLSLTIESRKIVPPGVYTFGFEAYTEDEKLTSSCSLSIFVRKEALGLEDIAITTSYPVLKGQTDATYEFSIEVFNKSERDRTINLQALGPEKWEITFKPAYEYGKQISSINIKADESKTITVEVKPPKDAKPGEYPILVRASVGEKKAEAPLLVILTGTYSIEAGTPTGLLSLEAMPGRESRVSLFVKNTGSAPQKNVTFTSFKPENWEVKFEPERIDLLEPGRMKQVDVKIKPAKEALVGDYSVNVSVDGEKANRSVEFRVTVKASTAWIWVGIGIILFVIAGLTALFVWLGRR
;
A
#
# COMPACT_ATOMS: atom_id res chain seq x y z
N TYR A 1 21.76 30.89 4.48
CA TYR A 1 22.49 30.68 3.22
C TYR A 1 21.47 30.43 2.12
N LEU A 2 21.41 31.29 1.10
CA LEU A 2 20.60 31.04 -0.10
C LEU A 2 21.32 29.99 -0.94
N VAL A 3 20.73 28.81 -1.10
CA VAL A 3 21.23 27.78 -2.00
C VAL A 3 20.73 28.14 -3.40
N SER A 4 21.62 28.59 -4.28
CA SER A 4 21.28 28.96 -5.67
C SER A 4 21.38 27.81 -6.66
N GLY A 5 21.89 26.65 -6.23
CA GLY A 5 22.02 25.46 -7.05
C GLY A 5 22.53 24.27 -6.24
N LEU A 6 22.08 23.07 -6.59
CA LEU A 6 22.48 21.82 -5.95
C LEU A 6 22.76 20.77 -7.02
N TYR A 7 24.00 20.31 -7.11
CA TYR A 7 24.34 19.20 -7.99
C TYR A 7 23.75 17.89 -7.43
N VAL A 8 22.88 17.26 -8.22
CA VAL A 8 22.27 15.97 -7.92
C VAL A 8 22.82 14.94 -8.90
N PRO A 9 23.69 14.01 -8.45
CA PRO A 9 24.21 12.94 -9.31
C PRO A 9 23.07 12.07 -9.85
N LYS A 10 23.27 11.50 -11.04
CA LYS A 10 22.33 10.55 -11.66
C LYS A 10 21.93 9.46 -10.64
N GLU A 11 20.62 9.23 -10.52
CA GLU A 11 19.99 8.24 -9.63
C GLU A 11 20.23 8.45 -8.12
N LYS A 12 20.67 9.63 -7.69
CA LYS A 12 20.81 9.96 -6.27
C LYS A 12 19.83 11.05 -5.85
N THR A 13 19.35 10.97 -4.61
CA THR A 13 18.52 12.00 -3.98
C THR A 13 19.37 12.86 -3.06
N LYS A 14 19.13 14.17 -3.04
CA LYS A 14 19.70 15.10 -2.08
C LYS A 14 18.56 15.85 -1.38
N ASN A 15 18.68 15.99 -0.06
CA ASN A 15 17.70 16.70 0.75
C ASN A 15 18.19 18.14 1.00
N LEU A 16 17.28 19.10 0.87
CA LEU A 16 17.50 20.49 1.26
C LEU A 16 16.62 20.80 2.46
N SER A 17 17.21 21.45 3.46
CA SER A 17 16.48 21.96 4.62
C SER A 17 16.27 23.46 4.46
N LEU A 18 15.04 23.91 4.66
CA LEU A 18 14.69 25.33 4.66
C LEU A 18 14.38 25.76 6.10
N THR A 19 15.02 26.84 6.54
CA THR A 19 14.70 27.51 7.80
C THR A 19 14.10 28.87 7.47
N ILE A 20 12.85 29.10 7.87
CA ILE A 20 12.15 30.37 7.70
C ILE A 20 12.13 31.06 9.06
N GLU A 21 12.85 32.16 9.19
CA GLU A 21 12.86 32.99 10.39
C GLU A 21 12.21 34.34 10.08
N SER A 22 11.29 34.80 10.93
CA SER A 22 10.79 36.16 10.84
C SER A 22 11.58 37.08 11.78
N ARG A 23 12.03 38.23 11.26
CA ARG A 23 12.69 39.27 12.06
C ARG A 23 11.71 40.27 12.71
N LYS A 24 10.41 40.17 12.41
CA LYS A 24 9.35 41.07 12.91
C LYS A 24 8.05 40.29 13.17
N ILE A 25 7.13 40.90 13.92
CA ILE A 25 5.76 40.36 14.09
C ILE A 25 5.10 40.25 12.71
N VAL A 26 4.65 39.05 12.35
CA VAL A 26 4.03 38.75 11.04
C VAL A 26 2.52 38.92 11.16
N PRO A 27 1.86 39.74 10.30
CA PRO A 27 0.41 39.87 10.31
C PRO A 27 -0.30 38.53 10.08
N PRO A 28 -1.54 38.39 10.55
CA PRO A 28 -2.37 37.23 10.25
C PRO A 28 -2.58 37.08 8.74
N GLY A 29 -2.47 35.87 8.22
CA GLY A 29 -2.66 35.58 6.82
C GLY A 29 -2.14 34.20 6.43
N VAL A 30 -2.47 33.80 5.21
CA VAL A 30 -1.87 32.64 4.56
C VAL A 30 -0.64 33.13 3.81
N TYR A 31 0.53 32.61 4.20
CA TYR A 31 1.79 32.90 3.54
C TYR A 31 2.19 31.69 2.72
N THR A 32 2.08 31.83 1.40
CA THR A 32 2.45 30.77 0.46
C THR A 32 3.86 31.01 -0.05
N PHE A 33 4.72 30.02 0.18
CA PHE A 33 6.09 29.97 -0.33
C PHE A 33 6.11 29.03 -1.53
N GLY A 34 6.28 29.60 -2.71
CA GLY A 34 6.50 28.83 -3.94
C GLY A 34 7.97 28.44 -4.05
N PHE A 35 8.21 27.18 -4.36
CA PHE A 35 9.51 26.63 -4.69
C PHE A 35 9.47 26.17 -6.14
N GLU A 36 10.40 26.68 -6.93
CA GLU A 36 10.60 26.26 -8.30
C GLU A 36 12.05 25.76 -8.42
N ALA A 37 12.19 24.57 -8.99
CA ALA A 37 13.47 23.99 -9.33
C ALA A 37 13.51 23.79 -10.84
N TYR A 38 14.62 24.20 -11.46
CA TYR A 38 14.87 24.03 -12.89
C TYR A 38 16.29 23.52 -13.13
N THR A 39 16.49 22.77 -14.21
CA THR A 39 17.83 22.43 -14.70
C THR A 39 18.47 23.61 -15.41
N GLU A 40 19.81 23.65 -15.48
CA GLU A 40 20.54 24.75 -16.14
C GLU A 40 20.15 24.94 -17.62
N ASP A 41 19.69 23.86 -18.28
CA ASP A 41 19.16 23.89 -19.64
C ASP A 41 17.63 24.16 -19.72
N GLU A 42 17.00 24.45 -18.58
CA GLU A 42 15.56 24.70 -18.38
C GLU A 42 14.60 23.59 -18.87
N LYS A 43 15.12 22.42 -19.23
CA LYS A 43 14.29 21.33 -19.78
C LYS A 43 13.46 20.59 -18.74
N LEU A 44 13.87 20.62 -17.48
CA LEU A 44 13.13 19.99 -16.38
C LEU A 44 12.80 21.04 -15.33
N THR A 45 11.51 21.22 -15.08
CA THR A 45 10.99 22.13 -14.06
C THR A 45 10.11 21.37 -13.06
N SER A 46 10.18 21.73 -11.78
CA SER A 46 9.33 21.18 -10.73
C SER A 46 8.95 22.29 -9.76
N SER A 47 7.65 22.41 -9.48
CA SER A 47 7.11 23.40 -8.56
C SER A 47 6.46 22.73 -7.34
N CYS A 48 6.66 23.29 -6.16
CA CYS A 48 5.98 22.90 -4.93
C CYS A 48 5.62 24.16 -4.14
N SER A 49 4.56 24.13 -3.33
CA SER A 49 4.17 25.25 -2.48
C SER A 49 4.02 24.82 -1.04
N LEU A 50 4.59 25.58 -0.11
CA LEU A 50 4.34 25.47 1.32
C LEU A 50 3.45 26.62 1.77
N SER A 51 2.30 26.33 2.39
CA SER A 51 1.45 27.36 2.97
C SER A 51 1.57 27.37 4.49
N ILE A 52 1.99 28.50 5.04
CA ILE A 52 2.06 28.74 6.49
C ILE A 52 0.87 29.62 6.87
N PHE A 53 0.04 29.11 7.78
CA PHE A 53 -1.08 29.85 8.35
C PHE A 53 -0.61 30.60 9.58
N VAL A 54 -0.37 31.90 9.44
CA VAL A 54 -0.13 32.78 10.59
C VAL A 54 -1.47 33.34 11.02
N ARG A 55 -1.89 33.04 12.24
CA ARG A 55 -3.11 33.65 12.80
C ARG A 55 -2.75 34.81 13.68
N LYS A 56 -3.65 35.80 13.75
CA LYS A 56 -3.63 36.79 14.81
C LYS A 56 -3.75 35.98 16.07
N GLU A 57 -2.79 36.12 16.97
CA GLU A 57 -3.11 35.88 18.35
C GLU A 57 -4.26 36.83 18.67
N ALA A 58 -5.47 36.27 18.78
CA ALA A 58 -6.63 37.04 19.16
C ALA A 58 -6.40 37.49 20.61
N LEU A 59 -5.71 38.62 20.76
CA LEU A 59 -5.81 39.44 21.95
C LEU A 59 -7.24 39.96 21.98
N GLY A 60 -8.12 39.12 22.52
CA GLY A 60 -9.54 39.37 22.69
C GLY A 60 -10.14 38.18 23.41
N LEU A 61 -10.24 38.28 24.74
CA LEU A 61 -11.42 37.90 25.55
C LEU A 61 -12.26 36.69 25.08
N GLU A 62 -11.67 35.61 24.56
CA GLU A 62 -12.39 34.37 24.31
C GLU A 62 -12.46 33.58 25.63
N ASP A 63 -13.66 33.29 26.12
CA ASP A 63 -13.91 32.48 27.33
C ASP A 63 -13.33 31.05 27.21
N ILE A 64 -12.87 30.65 26.03
CA ILE A 64 -12.40 29.30 25.72
C ILE A 64 -11.14 29.40 24.89
N ALA A 65 -10.15 28.54 25.13
CA ALA A 65 -9.02 28.34 24.23
C ALA A 65 -8.78 26.85 23.98
N ILE A 66 -8.22 26.52 22.82
CA ILE A 66 -7.76 25.17 22.50
C ILE A 66 -6.28 25.24 22.12
N THR A 67 -5.45 24.42 22.78
CA THR A 67 -4.01 24.30 22.50
C THR A 67 -3.64 22.85 22.21
N THR A 68 -2.56 22.63 21.48
CA THR A 68 -2.00 21.30 21.26
C THR A 68 -0.50 21.39 20.97
N SER A 69 0.25 20.44 21.50
CA SER A 69 1.69 20.32 21.22
C SER A 69 1.98 19.59 19.91
N TYR A 70 1.00 18.84 19.38
CA TYR A 70 1.18 17.99 18.20
C TYR A 70 0.06 18.24 17.17
N PRO A 71 0.05 19.40 16.51
CA PRO A 71 -1.00 19.73 15.52
C PRO A 71 -0.91 18.89 14.24
N VAL A 72 0.17 18.14 14.03
CA VAL A 72 0.39 17.31 12.84
C VAL A 72 0.76 15.89 13.24
N LEU A 73 0.04 14.90 12.73
CA LEU A 73 0.37 13.49 12.86
C LEU A 73 0.57 12.86 11.48
N LYS A 74 1.48 11.89 11.40
CA LYS A 74 1.81 11.19 10.15
C LYS A 74 1.86 9.68 10.39
N GLY A 75 1.29 8.90 9.48
CA GLY A 75 1.21 7.45 9.64
C GLY A 75 0.65 6.76 8.41
N GLN A 76 0.29 5.49 8.54
CA GLN A 76 -0.28 4.68 7.47
C GLN A 76 -1.79 4.90 7.31
N THR A 77 -2.34 4.64 6.12
CA THR A 77 -3.78 4.82 5.82
C THR A 77 -4.72 3.93 6.64
N ASP A 78 -4.22 2.85 7.25
CA ASP A 78 -4.96 1.91 8.10
C ASP A 78 -4.78 2.16 9.62
N ALA A 79 -4.02 3.19 10.00
CA ALA A 79 -3.79 3.55 11.38
C ALA A 79 -4.91 4.45 11.95
N THR A 80 -5.05 4.41 13.28
CA THR A 80 -5.82 5.39 14.05
C THR A 80 -4.88 6.48 14.56
N TYR A 81 -5.32 7.73 14.50
CA TYR A 81 -4.55 8.90 14.91
C TYR A 81 -5.18 9.54 16.14
N GLU A 82 -4.37 9.78 17.16
CA GLU A 82 -4.85 10.36 18.42
C GLU A 82 -4.13 11.69 18.68
N PHE A 83 -4.87 12.79 18.61
CA PHE A 83 -4.37 14.11 19.00
C PHE A 83 -4.69 14.38 20.46
N SER A 84 -3.71 14.90 21.19
CA SER A 84 -3.95 15.46 22.52
C SER A 84 -4.17 16.96 22.39
N ILE A 85 -5.37 17.42 22.76
CA ILE A 85 -5.71 18.84 22.82
C ILE A 85 -6.02 19.22 24.28
N GLU A 86 -5.68 20.44 24.64
CA GLU A 86 -6.04 21.03 25.92
C GLU A 86 -7.10 22.10 25.68
N VAL A 87 -8.23 21.98 26.37
CA VAL A 87 -9.32 22.96 26.31
C VAL A 87 -9.34 23.73 27.61
N PHE A 88 -9.12 25.04 27.52
CA PHE A 88 -9.03 25.95 28.65
C PHE A 88 -10.30 26.81 28.77
N ASN A 89 -10.93 26.81 29.94
CA ASN A 89 -12.05 27.70 30.26
C ASN A 89 -11.52 28.97 30.93
N LYS A 90 -11.42 30.05 30.16
CA LYS A 90 -10.98 31.38 30.61
C LYS A 90 -12.06 32.17 31.36
N SER A 91 -13.27 31.62 31.51
CA SER A 91 -14.35 32.32 32.21
C SER A 91 -14.27 32.12 33.73
N GLU A 92 -14.85 33.05 34.48
CA GLU A 92 -14.92 33.00 35.95
C GLU A 92 -15.96 32.00 36.50
N ARG A 93 -16.57 31.18 35.63
CA ARG A 93 -17.60 30.21 36.02
C ARG A 93 -17.35 28.87 35.35
N ASP A 94 -17.86 27.82 35.96
CA ASP A 94 -17.88 26.49 35.38
C ASP A 94 -18.72 26.48 34.10
N ARG A 95 -18.21 25.85 33.04
CA ARG A 95 -18.86 25.80 31.72
C ARG A 95 -18.88 24.39 31.17
N THR A 96 -20.03 24.02 30.62
CA THR A 96 -20.16 22.87 29.73
C THR A 96 -19.79 23.31 28.31
N ILE A 97 -18.65 22.80 27.83
CA ILE A 97 -18.11 23.10 26.51
C ILE A 97 -18.50 21.98 25.55
N ASN A 98 -19.15 22.32 24.44
CA ASN A 98 -19.47 21.40 23.36
C ASN A 98 -18.28 21.22 22.42
N LEU A 99 -18.02 19.97 22.01
CA LEU A 99 -16.92 19.58 21.16
C LEU A 99 -17.45 19.10 19.81
N GLN A 100 -16.87 19.61 18.73
CA GLN A 100 -17.20 19.23 17.37
C GLN A 100 -15.92 19.13 16.55
N ALA A 101 -15.90 18.25 15.56
CA ALA A 101 -14.83 18.19 14.58
C ALA A 101 -15.43 18.28 13.17
N LEU A 102 -14.79 19.06 12.30
CA LEU A 102 -15.00 19.00 10.87
C LEU A 102 -13.76 18.37 10.24
N GLY A 103 -13.95 17.31 9.46
CA GLY A 103 -12.88 16.64 8.74
C GLY A 103 -13.33 16.18 7.37
N PRO A 104 -12.49 15.42 6.66
CA PRO A 104 -12.83 14.87 5.36
C PRO A 104 -14.05 13.93 5.43
N GLU A 105 -14.79 13.83 4.33
CA GLU A 105 -15.96 12.95 4.28
C GLU A 105 -15.63 11.50 4.65
N LYS A 106 -16.55 10.84 5.36
CA LYS A 106 -16.46 9.43 5.79
C LYS A 106 -15.35 9.12 6.81
N TRP A 107 -14.64 10.11 7.32
CA TRP A 107 -13.71 9.92 8.43
C TRP A 107 -14.47 9.82 9.76
N GLU A 108 -14.07 8.88 10.60
CA GLU A 108 -14.61 8.74 11.94
C GLU A 108 -13.75 9.58 12.89
N ILE A 109 -14.34 10.63 13.48
CA ILE A 109 -13.66 11.53 14.41
C ILE A 109 -14.44 11.55 15.72
N THR A 110 -13.79 11.17 16.81
CA THR A 110 -14.42 11.07 18.13
C THR A 110 -13.56 11.73 19.20
N PHE A 111 -14.19 12.20 20.28
CA PHE A 111 -13.50 12.78 21.42
C PHE A 111 -13.57 11.81 22.60
N LYS A 112 -12.44 11.63 23.29
CA LYS A 112 -12.31 10.78 24.47
C LYS A 112 -11.68 11.57 25.62
N PRO A 113 -12.08 11.33 26.88
CA PRO A 113 -11.32 11.84 28.02
C PRO A 113 -9.91 11.22 28.04
N ALA A 114 -8.89 12.01 28.37
CA ALA A 114 -7.50 11.54 28.32
C ALA A 114 -7.18 10.34 29.24
N TYR A 115 -7.95 10.16 30.33
CA TYR A 115 -7.68 9.15 31.36
C TYR A 115 -8.82 8.15 31.57
N GLU A 116 -9.86 8.17 30.71
CA GLU A 116 -11.00 7.24 30.80
C GLU A 116 -11.15 6.46 29.49
N TYR A 117 -10.82 5.18 29.55
CA TYR A 117 -10.93 4.29 28.40
C TYR A 117 -12.39 3.93 28.09
N GLY A 118 -12.72 3.81 26.81
CA GLY A 118 -14.01 3.30 26.33
C GLY A 118 -15.18 4.29 26.35
N LYS A 119 -14.96 5.55 26.72
CA LYS A 119 -15.98 6.61 26.66
C LYS A 119 -15.73 7.54 25.48
N GLN A 120 -16.81 7.87 24.77
CA GLN A 120 -16.85 8.95 23.80
C GLN A 120 -17.67 10.10 24.36
N ILE A 121 -17.22 11.33 24.12
CA ILE A 121 -17.86 12.54 24.63
C ILE A 121 -18.15 13.51 23.49
N SER A 122 -19.23 14.28 23.61
CA SER A 122 -19.54 15.43 22.73
C SER A 122 -19.48 16.76 23.49
N SER A 123 -19.30 16.70 24.81
CA SER A 123 -19.20 17.86 25.68
C SER A 123 -18.42 17.52 26.94
N ILE A 124 -17.83 18.53 27.58
CA ILE A 124 -17.09 18.40 28.83
C ILE A 124 -17.38 19.58 29.75
N ASN A 125 -17.53 19.32 31.06
CA ASN A 125 -17.60 20.38 32.06
C ASN A 125 -16.18 20.74 32.54
N ILE A 126 -15.81 22.01 32.43
CA ILE A 126 -14.52 22.56 32.85
C ILE A 126 -14.77 23.70 33.84
N LYS A 127 -14.07 23.69 34.99
CA LYS A 127 -14.24 24.73 36.00
C LYS A 127 -13.72 26.06 35.51
N ALA A 128 -14.07 27.13 36.22
CA ALA A 128 -13.49 28.44 36.01
C ALA A 128 -11.95 28.38 36.05
N ASP A 129 -11.29 29.02 35.09
CA ASP A 129 -9.82 29.12 35.00
C ASP A 129 -9.08 27.76 35.04
N GLU A 130 -9.72 26.70 34.55
CA GLU A 130 -9.16 25.34 34.50
C GLU A 130 -9.02 24.86 33.04
N SER A 131 -8.02 24.00 32.80
CA SER A 131 -7.83 23.28 31.54
C SER A 131 -8.16 21.79 31.70
N LYS A 132 -8.67 21.17 30.64
CA LYS A 132 -8.77 19.70 30.55
C LYS A 132 -8.18 19.19 29.25
N THR A 133 -7.46 18.08 29.37
CA THR A 133 -6.92 17.35 28.23
C THR A 133 -7.95 16.40 27.65
N ILE A 134 -8.09 16.45 26.33
CA ILE A 134 -9.03 15.65 25.55
C ILE A 134 -8.25 14.97 24.44
N THR A 135 -8.56 13.71 24.19
CA THR A 135 -8.03 12.97 23.05
C THR A 135 -9.00 13.07 21.89
N VAL A 136 -8.54 13.53 20.75
CA VAL A 136 -9.27 13.50 19.48
C VAL A 136 -8.79 12.29 18.70
N GLU A 137 -9.61 11.25 18.66
CA GLU A 137 -9.34 10.05 17.86
C GLU A 137 -9.88 10.27 16.44
N VAL A 138 -9.02 10.04 15.46
CA VAL A 138 -9.29 10.22 14.05
C VAL A 138 -8.96 8.91 13.34
N LYS A 139 -9.94 8.34 12.67
CA LYS A 139 -9.80 7.08 11.94
C LYS A 139 -10.18 7.29 10.46
N PRO A 140 -9.19 7.20 9.55
CA PRO A 140 -9.45 7.24 8.12
C PRO A 140 -10.27 6.02 7.67
N PRO A 141 -11.06 6.15 6.59
CA PRO A 141 -11.68 5.00 5.95
C PRO A 141 -10.62 4.11 5.28
N LYS A 142 -10.92 2.82 5.10
CA LYS A 142 -9.96 1.83 4.56
C LYS A 142 -9.46 2.14 3.15
N ASP A 143 -10.21 2.91 2.38
CA ASP A 143 -9.90 3.35 1.02
C ASP A 143 -9.27 4.75 0.97
N ALA A 144 -8.91 5.32 2.12
CA ALA A 144 -8.21 6.60 2.19
C ALA A 144 -6.89 6.53 1.40
N LYS A 145 -6.63 7.57 0.61
CA LYS A 145 -5.42 7.67 -0.20
C LYS A 145 -4.30 8.35 0.60
N PRO A 146 -3.03 8.15 0.21
CA PRO A 146 -1.94 8.96 0.73
C PRO A 146 -2.18 10.44 0.44
N GLY A 147 -1.90 11.32 1.41
CA GLY A 147 -2.16 12.75 1.26
C GLY A 147 -2.25 13.48 2.60
N GLU A 148 -2.56 14.77 2.53
CA GLU A 148 -2.73 15.64 3.69
C GLU A 148 -4.21 15.92 3.92
N TYR A 149 -4.67 15.69 5.14
CA TYR A 149 -6.08 15.75 5.52
C TYR A 149 -6.27 16.69 6.71
N PRO A 150 -6.76 17.93 6.47
CA PRO A 150 -7.01 18.89 7.54
C PRO A 150 -8.27 18.53 8.32
N ILE A 151 -8.21 18.73 9.63
CA ILE A 151 -9.29 18.51 10.58
C ILE A 151 -9.41 19.75 11.45
N LEU A 152 -10.61 20.31 11.59
CA LEU A 152 -10.89 21.46 12.41
C LEU A 152 -11.67 21.03 13.65
N VAL A 153 -11.03 21.10 14.81
CA VAL A 153 -11.71 20.91 16.09
C VAL A 153 -12.29 22.23 16.56
N ARG A 154 -13.53 22.21 17.03
CA ARG A 154 -14.25 23.35 17.59
C ARG A 154 -14.74 23.03 18.99
N ALA A 155 -14.43 23.92 19.92
CA ALA A 155 -15.01 23.98 21.26
C ALA A 155 -15.97 25.16 21.32
N SER A 156 -17.16 24.99 21.90
CA SER A 156 -18.18 26.06 21.92
C SER A 156 -19.02 26.10 23.19
N VAL A 157 -19.40 27.31 23.59
CA VAL A 157 -20.34 27.61 24.69
C VAL A 157 -21.27 28.73 24.22
N GLY A 158 -22.54 28.39 23.98
CA GLY A 158 -23.49 29.34 23.36
C GLY A 158 -22.99 29.81 22.00
N GLU A 159 -22.86 31.12 21.81
CA GLU A 159 -22.33 31.72 20.57
C GLU A 159 -20.79 31.81 20.52
N LYS A 160 -20.11 31.60 21.66
CA LYS A 160 -18.65 31.67 21.74
C LYS A 160 -18.04 30.35 21.27
N LYS A 161 -16.97 30.43 20.49
CA LYS A 161 -16.25 29.27 19.96
C LYS A 161 -14.75 29.50 19.90
N ALA A 162 -13.99 28.42 20.10
CA ALA A 162 -12.56 28.34 19.87
C ALA A 162 -12.30 27.21 18.86
N GLU A 163 -11.29 27.37 18.02
CA GLU A 163 -10.98 26.42 16.95
C GLU A 163 -9.49 26.04 16.90
N ALA A 164 -9.21 24.75 16.75
CA ALA A 164 -7.86 24.22 16.60
C ALA A 164 -7.77 23.39 15.30
N PRO A 165 -6.92 23.79 14.34
CA PRO A 165 -6.65 23.01 13.15
C PRO A 165 -5.64 21.92 13.49
N LEU A 166 -5.95 20.71 13.05
CA LEU A 166 -5.14 19.51 13.13
C LEU A 166 -4.90 19.00 11.71
N LEU A 167 -3.80 18.30 11.49
CA LEU A 167 -3.43 17.75 10.19
C LEU A 167 -3.02 16.29 10.33
N VAL A 168 -3.65 15.41 9.54
CA VAL A 168 -3.22 14.03 9.38
C VAL A 168 -2.57 13.87 8.02
N ILE A 169 -1.32 13.41 8.01
CA ILE A 169 -0.56 13.07 6.80
C ILE A 169 -0.57 11.55 6.63
N LEU A 170 -1.40 11.08 5.70
CA LEU A 170 -1.47 9.65 5.38
C LEU A 170 -0.36 9.26 4.41
N THR A 171 0.36 8.23 4.78
CA THR A 171 1.33 7.51 3.95
C THR A 171 0.71 6.21 3.47
N GLY A 172 1.02 5.81 2.24
CA GLY A 172 0.43 4.61 1.68
C GLY A 172 1.00 3.33 2.29
N THR A 173 0.15 2.32 2.41
CA THR A 173 0.51 0.96 2.78
C THR A 173 0.85 0.16 1.53
N TYR A 174 1.76 -0.80 1.67
CA TYR A 174 2.23 -1.64 0.58
C TYR A 174 1.87 -3.08 0.91
N SER A 175 0.98 -3.68 0.12
CA SER A 175 0.58 -5.07 0.28
C SER A 175 0.20 -5.68 -1.07
N ILE A 176 0.60 -6.92 -1.29
CA ILE A 176 0.34 -7.67 -2.52
C ILE A 176 -0.29 -9.02 -2.15
N GLU A 177 -1.33 -9.37 -2.87
CA GLU A 177 -1.94 -10.69 -2.85
C GLU A 177 -1.71 -11.36 -4.21
N ALA A 178 -1.42 -12.65 -4.21
CA ALA A 178 -1.21 -13.43 -5.42
C ALA A 178 -1.79 -14.84 -5.26
N GLY A 179 -2.32 -15.39 -6.34
CA GLY A 179 -2.95 -16.71 -6.36
C GLY A 179 -3.50 -17.05 -7.74
N THR A 180 -4.30 -18.11 -7.83
CA THR A 180 -4.96 -18.50 -9.09
C THR A 180 -6.46 -18.18 -9.01
N PRO A 181 -7.12 -17.81 -10.13
CA PRO A 181 -8.56 -17.51 -10.13
C PRO A 181 -9.43 -18.65 -9.59
N THR A 182 -8.97 -19.90 -9.74
CA THR A 182 -9.68 -21.11 -9.28
C THR A 182 -9.34 -21.48 -7.84
N GLY A 183 -8.34 -20.85 -7.22
CA GLY A 183 -7.76 -21.26 -5.94
C GLY A 183 -6.91 -22.54 -6.02
N LEU A 184 -6.85 -23.20 -7.17
CA LEU A 184 -6.05 -24.40 -7.36
C LEU A 184 -4.58 -24.03 -7.54
N LEU A 185 -3.73 -24.56 -6.68
CA LEU A 185 -2.27 -24.40 -6.74
C LEU A 185 -1.57 -25.68 -7.17
N SER A 186 -2.29 -26.59 -7.84
CA SER A 186 -1.73 -27.78 -8.45
C SER A 186 -1.89 -27.75 -9.97
N LEU A 187 -0.93 -28.36 -10.66
CA LEU A 187 -1.00 -28.56 -12.10
C LEU A 187 -0.37 -29.89 -12.50
N GLU A 188 -0.88 -30.45 -13.58
CA GLU A 188 -0.27 -31.60 -14.23
C GLU A 188 0.67 -31.13 -15.33
N ALA A 189 1.83 -31.79 -15.42
CA ALA A 189 2.81 -31.51 -16.45
C ALA A 189 3.38 -32.81 -17.03
N MET A 190 3.99 -32.69 -18.21
CA MET A 190 4.70 -33.78 -18.86
C MET A 190 6.16 -33.37 -19.08
N PRO A 191 7.12 -34.32 -19.00
CA PRO A 191 8.52 -34.02 -19.26
C PRO A 191 8.72 -33.32 -20.61
N GLY A 192 9.45 -32.21 -20.62
CA GLY A 192 9.78 -31.42 -21.81
C GLY A 192 8.63 -30.65 -22.44
N ARG A 193 7.40 -30.72 -21.92
CA ARG A 193 6.23 -29.97 -22.43
C ARG A 193 5.90 -28.79 -21.52
N GLU A 194 5.48 -27.69 -22.14
CA GLU A 194 5.03 -26.50 -21.42
C GLU A 194 3.60 -26.70 -20.92
N SER A 195 3.39 -26.48 -19.62
CA SER A 195 2.09 -26.31 -18.98
C SER A 195 1.90 -24.83 -18.60
N ARG A 196 0.67 -24.32 -18.69
CA ARG A 196 0.34 -22.93 -18.35
C ARG A 196 -0.59 -22.87 -17.15
N VAL A 197 -0.34 -21.92 -16.25
CA VAL A 197 -1.23 -21.58 -15.15
C VAL A 197 -1.34 -20.07 -15.02
N SER A 198 -2.55 -19.58 -14.78
CA SER A 198 -2.81 -18.14 -14.64
C SER A 198 -2.67 -17.72 -13.18
N LEU A 199 -1.72 -16.83 -12.91
CA LEU A 199 -1.48 -16.20 -11.61
C LEU A 199 -2.10 -14.80 -11.64
N PHE A 200 -3.03 -14.50 -10.74
CA PHE A 200 -3.43 -13.12 -10.50
C PHE A 200 -2.52 -12.49 -9.46
N VAL A 201 -2.31 -11.18 -9.61
CA VAL A 201 -1.59 -10.32 -8.67
C VAL A 201 -2.49 -9.12 -8.38
N LYS A 202 -2.78 -8.87 -7.11
CA LYS A 202 -3.64 -7.79 -6.66
C LYS A 202 -2.89 -6.91 -5.66
N ASN A 203 -2.92 -5.60 -5.88
CA ASN A 203 -2.46 -4.65 -4.88
C ASN A 203 -3.57 -4.43 -3.84
N THR A 204 -3.34 -4.88 -2.62
CA THR A 204 -4.26 -4.72 -1.49
C THR A 204 -3.85 -3.58 -0.56
N GLY A 205 -2.73 -2.92 -0.82
CA GLY A 205 -2.30 -1.69 -0.14
C GLY A 205 -2.98 -0.43 -0.71
N SER A 206 -2.72 0.71 -0.07
CA SER A 206 -3.20 2.04 -0.49
C SER A 206 -2.19 2.83 -1.33
N ALA A 207 -0.93 2.39 -1.39
CA ALA A 207 0.08 2.92 -2.30
C ALA A 207 0.12 2.12 -3.62
N PRO A 208 0.40 2.77 -4.78
CA PRO A 208 0.68 2.04 -6.01
C PRO A 208 1.95 1.19 -5.88
N GLN A 209 1.95 -0.01 -6.47
CA GLN A 209 3.13 -0.87 -6.59
C GLN A 209 3.76 -0.64 -7.97
N LYS A 210 5.05 -0.28 -7.99
CA LYS A 210 5.80 -0.07 -9.23
C LYS A 210 6.76 -1.23 -9.47
N ASN A 211 7.03 -1.52 -10.74
CA ASN A 211 8.01 -2.52 -11.17
C ASN A 211 7.82 -3.88 -10.47
N VAL A 212 6.59 -4.40 -10.46
CA VAL A 212 6.34 -5.73 -9.89
C VAL A 212 7.00 -6.78 -10.78
N THR A 213 7.92 -7.55 -10.22
CA THR A 213 8.70 -8.59 -10.90
C THR A 213 8.36 -9.98 -10.38
N PHE A 214 8.72 -10.99 -11.17
CA PHE A 214 8.45 -12.39 -10.87
C PHE A 214 9.74 -13.19 -10.85
N THR A 215 9.91 -14.01 -9.81
CA THR A 215 11.00 -14.97 -9.72
C THR A 215 10.45 -16.35 -9.41
N SER A 216 11.22 -17.39 -9.76
CA SER A 216 10.83 -18.78 -9.57
C SER A 216 11.93 -19.59 -8.90
N PHE A 217 11.63 -20.32 -7.84
CA PHE A 217 12.45 -21.40 -7.31
C PHE A 217 11.88 -22.74 -7.79
N LYS A 218 12.69 -23.49 -8.52
CA LYS A 218 12.25 -24.67 -9.29
C LYS A 218 13.32 -25.77 -9.25
N PRO A 219 12.95 -27.03 -9.54
CA PRO A 219 13.92 -28.11 -9.68
C PRO A 219 14.98 -27.81 -10.75
N GLU A 220 16.11 -28.50 -10.66
CA GLU A 220 17.22 -28.33 -11.58
C GLU A 220 16.78 -28.61 -13.04
N ASN A 221 17.30 -27.81 -13.97
CA ASN A 221 17.04 -27.94 -15.42
C ASN A 221 15.57 -27.74 -15.86
N TRP A 222 14.69 -27.26 -14.97
CA TRP A 222 13.34 -26.84 -15.34
C TRP A 222 13.33 -25.40 -15.86
N GLU A 223 12.38 -25.08 -16.73
CA GLU A 223 12.16 -23.72 -17.23
C GLU A 223 10.84 -23.16 -16.68
N VAL A 224 10.86 -21.92 -16.18
CA VAL A 224 9.67 -21.17 -15.78
C VAL A 224 9.73 -19.78 -16.40
N LYS A 225 8.67 -19.37 -17.09
CA LYS A 225 8.55 -18.06 -17.76
C LYS A 225 7.26 -17.37 -17.35
N PHE A 226 7.26 -16.05 -17.38
CA PHE A 226 6.15 -15.19 -16.97
C PHE A 226 5.73 -14.28 -18.12
N GLU A 227 4.43 -14.21 -18.40
CA GLU A 227 3.87 -13.31 -19.41
C GLU A 227 2.71 -12.50 -18.81
N PRO A 228 2.86 -11.17 -18.62
CA PRO A 228 4.06 -10.36 -18.87
C PRO A 228 5.21 -10.65 -17.89
N GLU A 229 6.45 -10.32 -18.28
CA GLU A 229 7.65 -10.50 -17.43
C GLU A 229 7.69 -9.57 -16.21
N ARG A 230 6.98 -8.44 -16.27
CA ARG A 230 6.81 -7.48 -15.18
C ARG A 230 5.51 -6.70 -15.31
N ILE A 231 5.07 -6.09 -14.23
CA ILE A 231 3.97 -5.12 -14.22
C ILE A 231 4.55 -3.76 -13.81
N ASP A 232 4.56 -2.80 -14.73
CA ASP A 232 5.19 -1.48 -14.49
C ASP A 232 4.50 -0.70 -13.36
N LEU A 233 3.16 -0.77 -13.30
CA LEU A 233 2.35 -0.08 -12.31
C LEU A 233 1.09 -0.89 -11.99
N LEU A 234 0.86 -1.14 -10.70
CA LEU A 234 -0.34 -1.76 -10.15
C LEU A 234 -0.97 -0.84 -9.10
N GLU A 235 -2.01 -0.11 -9.52
CA GLU A 235 -2.77 0.81 -8.67
C GLU A 235 -3.45 0.10 -7.49
N PRO A 236 -3.71 0.81 -6.38
CA PRO A 236 -4.47 0.28 -5.24
C PRO A 236 -5.79 -0.38 -5.66
N GLY A 237 -6.06 -1.57 -5.15
CA GLY A 237 -7.27 -2.35 -5.43
C GLY A 237 -7.33 -2.99 -6.83
N ARG A 238 -6.39 -2.71 -7.73
CA ARG A 238 -6.33 -3.33 -9.05
C ARG A 238 -5.71 -4.72 -8.99
N MET A 239 -6.16 -5.55 -9.92
CA MET A 239 -5.68 -6.90 -10.15
C MET A 239 -5.20 -7.03 -11.61
N LYS A 240 -4.12 -7.77 -11.82
CA LYS A 240 -3.59 -8.15 -13.13
C LYS A 240 -3.36 -9.66 -13.16
N GLN A 241 -3.55 -10.25 -14.33
CA GLN A 241 -3.24 -11.65 -14.58
C GLN A 241 -1.87 -11.75 -15.25
N VAL A 242 -1.12 -12.78 -14.86
CA VAL A 242 0.20 -13.16 -15.38
C VAL A 242 0.13 -14.65 -15.69
N ASP A 243 0.44 -15.02 -16.94
CA ASP A 243 0.51 -16.41 -17.34
C ASP A 243 1.89 -16.97 -17.00
N VAL A 244 1.90 -17.99 -16.14
CA VAL A 244 3.10 -18.71 -15.72
C VAL A 244 3.22 -19.97 -16.57
N LYS A 245 4.31 -20.05 -17.34
CA LYS A 245 4.65 -21.19 -18.19
C LYS A 245 5.69 -22.04 -17.49
N ILE A 246 5.34 -23.27 -17.14
CA ILE A 246 6.19 -24.22 -16.43
C ILE A 246 6.50 -25.38 -17.38
N LYS A 247 7.78 -25.64 -17.61
CA LYS A 247 8.24 -26.73 -18.46
C LYS A 247 9.24 -27.60 -17.68
N PRO A 248 8.81 -28.80 -17.27
CA PRO A 248 9.73 -29.77 -16.67
C PRO A 248 10.86 -30.15 -17.63
N ALA A 249 12.00 -30.52 -17.07
CA ALA A 249 13.10 -31.12 -17.84
C ALA A 249 12.60 -32.33 -18.66
N LYS A 250 13.25 -32.65 -19.78
CA LYS A 250 12.86 -33.79 -20.62
C LYS A 250 13.09 -35.12 -19.90
N GLU A 251 14.07 -35.15 -19.02
CA GLU A 251 14.48 -36.27 -18.18
C GLU A 251 13.80 -36.27 -16.80
N ALA A 252 12.82 -35.38 -16.59
CA ALA A 252 12.10 -35.30 -15.33
C ALA A 252 11.39 -36.63 -15.02
N LEU A 253 11.57 -37.11 -13.79
CA LEU A 253 10.92 -38.32 -13.30
C LEU A 253 9.45 -38.05 -13.00
N VAL A 254 8.65 -39.12 -13.01
CA VAL A 254 7.26 -39.06 -12.57
C VAL A 254 7.23 -38.83 -11.06
N GLY A 255 6.43 -37.86 -10.62
CA GLY A 255 6.32 -37.51 -9.21
C GLY A 255 5.76 -36.11 -8.98
N ASP A 256 5.67 -35.73 -7.72
CA ASP A 256 5.20 -34.42 -7.29
C ASP A 256 6.38 -33.51 -6.96
N TYR A 257 6.39 -32.35 -7.62
CA TYR A 257 7.42 -31.33 -7.46
C TYR A 257 6.80 -30.05 -6.93
N SER A 258 7.63 -29.22 -6.31
CA SER A 258 7.25 -27.88 -5.86
C SER A 258 7.94 -26.83 -6.72
N VAL A 259 7.18 -25.86 -7.21
CA VAL A 259 7.68 -24.67 -7.90
C VAL A 259 7.17 -23.46 -7.13
N ASN A 260 8.08 -22.74 -6.47
CA ASN A 260 7.73 -21.52 -5.75
C ASN A 260 7.84 -20.33 -6.71
N VAL A 261 6.80 -19.52 -6.78
CA VAL A 261 6.79 -18.26 -7.53
C VAL A 261 6.71 -17.11 -6.54
N SER A 262 7.71 -16.24 -6.57
CA SER A 262 7.74 -15.00 -5.80
C SER A 262 7.33 -13.82 -6.66
N VAL A 263 6.40 -13.03 -6.13
CA VAL A 263 5.93 -11.77 -6.68
C VAL A 263 6.52 -10.67 -5.82
N ASP A 264 7.41 -9.88 -6.41
CA ASP A 264 8.18 -8.86 -5.72
C ASP A 264 7.78 -7.48 -6.24
N GLY A 265 7.15 -6.67 -5.39
CA GLY A 265 6.87 -5.25 -5.63
C GLY A 265 7.87 -4.34 -4.91
N GLU A 266 7.69 -3.02 -5.04
CA GLU A 266 8.63 -2.02 -4.52
C GLU A 266 8.89 -2.16 -3.01
N LYS A 267 7.85 -2.44 -2.22
CA LYS A 267 7.92 -2.56 -0.75
C LYS A 267 7.04 -3.68 -0.18
N ALA A 268 6.60 -4.61 -1.03
CA ALA A 268 5.78 -5.75 -0.64
C ALA A 268 6.16 -6.95 -1.49
N ASN A 269 6.12 -8.15 -0.90
CA ASN A 269 6.35 -9.40 -1.62
C ASN A 269 5.30 -10.45 -1.25
N ARG A 270 5.11 -11.43 -2.13
CA ARG A 270 4.26 -12.60 -1.88
C ARG A 270 4.75 -13.81 -2.64
N SER A 271 4.86 -14.94 -1.96
CA SER A 271 5.16 -16.23 -2.59
C SER A 271 3.93 -17.12 -2.74
N VAL A 272 3.85 -17.82 -3.87
CA VAL A 272 2.84 -18.83 -4.20
C VAL A 272 3.56 -20.12 -4.54
N GLU A 273 3.22 -21.21 -3.85
CA GLU A 273 3.80 -22.53 -4.09
C GLU A 273 2.88 -23.35 -5.00
N PHE A 274 3.37 -23.72 -6.18
CA PHE A 274 2.67 -24.62 -7.10
C PHE A 274 3.14 -26.07 -6.91
N ARG A 275 2.18 -26.98 -6.74
CA ARG A 275 2.40 -28.43 -6.74
C ARG A 275 2.28 -28.97 -8.17
N VAL A 276 3.40 -29.39 -8.74
CA VAL A 276 3.47 -29.88 -10.13
C VAL A 276 3.57 -31.39 -10.13
N THR A 277 2.51 -32.07 -10.55
CA THR A 277 2.52 -33.53 -10.75
C THR A 277 2.99 -33.85 -12.16
N VAL A 278 4.19 -34.41 -12.28
CA VAL A 278 4.76 -34.84 -13.56
C VAL A 278 4.24 -36.23 -13.89
N LYS A 279 3.50 -36.36 -14.99
CA LYS A 279 2.97 -37.64 -15.49
C LYS A 279 3.79 -38.17 -16.66
N ALA A 280 3.83 -39.50 -16.78
CA ALA A 280 4.46 -40.17 -17.91
C ALA A 280 3.79 -39.77 -19.22
N SER A 281 4.59 -39.63 -20.28
CA SER A 281 4.04 -39.35 -21.61
C SER A 281 3.27 -40.56 -22.14
N THR A 282 1.99 -40.37 -22.48
CA THR A 282 1.13 -41.39 -23.12
C THR A 282 1.64 -41.79 -24.51
N ALA A 283 2.58 -41.05 -25.09
CA ALA A 283 3.16 -41.38 -26.40
C ALA A 283 3.87 -42.75 -26.39
N TRP A 284 4.51 -43.13 -25.28
CA TRP A 284 5.20 -44.42 -25.15
C TRP A 284 4.25 -45.61 -25.17
N ILE A 285 3.00 -45.43 -24.73
CA ILE A 285 1.98 -46.49 -24.79
C ILE A 285 1.69 -46.84 -26.25
N TRP A 286 1.59 -45.84 -27.14
CA TRP A 286 1.37 -46.07 -28.57
C TRP A 286 2.57 -46.71 -29.27
N VAL A 287 3.79 -46.33 -28.90
CA VAL A 287 5.01 -47.00 -29.39
C VAL A 287 5.02 -48.47 -28.97
N GLY A 288 4.69 -48.75 -27.70
CA GLY A 288 4.58 -50.12 -27.19
C GLY A 288 3.54 -50.95 -27.93
N ILE A 289 2.34 -50.41 -28.14
CA ILE A 289 1.27 -51.07 -28.93
C ILE A 289 1.75 -51.33 -30.37
N GLY A 290 2.40 -50.35 -31.00
CA GLY A 290 2.95 -50.50 -32.35
C GLY A 290 3.97 -51.63 -32.45
N ILE A 291 4.89 -51.73 -31.47
CA ILE A 291 5.86 -52.84 -31.38
C ILE A 291 5.16 -54.18 -31.22
N ILE A 292 4.16 -54.27 -30.32
CA ILE A 292 3.40 -55.51 -30.10
C ILE A 292 2.70 -55.95 -31.39
N LEU A 293 2.01 -55.05 -32.08
CA LEU A 293 1.34 -55.34 -33.35
C LEU A 293 2.34 -55.77 -34.43
N PHE A 294 3.50 -55.12 -34.49
CA PHE A 294 4.58 -55.49 -35.42
C PHE A 294 5.11 -56.90 -35.15
N VAL A 295 5.32 -57.26 -33.88
CA VAL A 295 5.76 -58.61 -33.48
C VAL A 295 4.68 -59.65 -33.81
N ILE A 296 3.41 -59.39 -33.54
CA ILE A 296 2.30 -60.30 -33.88
C ILE A 296 2.19 -60.50 -35.40
N ALA A 297 2.30 -59.43 -36.19
CA ALA A 297 2.31 -59.51 -37.65
C ALA A 297 3.50 -60.33 -38.18
N GLY A 298 4.70 -60.15 -37.59
CA GLY A 298 5.88 -60.93 -37.93
C GLY A 298 5.72 -62.43 -37.63
N LEU A 299 5.20 -62.77 -36.44
CA LEU A 299 4.96 -64.17 -36.06
C LEU A 299 3.89 -64.82 -36.94
N THR A 300 2.78 -64.13 -37.23
CA THR A 300 1.73 -64.66 -38.11
C THR A 300 2.24 -64.90 -39.53
N ALA A 301 3.04 -63.98 -40.09
CA ALA A 301 3.68 -64.17 -41.39
C ALA A 301 4.64 -65.38 -41.40
N LEU A 302 5.43 -65.56 -40.32
CA LEU A 302 6.35 -66.70 -40.18
C LEU A 302 5.60 -68.04 -40.10
N PHE A 303 4.49 -68.10 -39.34
CA PHE A 303 3.64 -69.28 -39.27
C PHE A 303 2.98 -69.62 -40.62
N VAL A 304 2.50 -68.63 -41.36
CA VAL A 304 1.92 -68.83 -42.70
C VAL A 304 2.98 -69.30 -43.70
N TRP A 305 4.23 -68.83 -43.57
CA TRP A 305 5.33 -69.20 -44.46
C TRP A 305 5.90 -70.59 -44.15
N LEU A 306 6.11 -70.93 -42.88
CA LEU A 306 6.65 -72.23 -42.44
C LEU A 306 5.61 -73.34 -42.36
N GLY A 307 4.34 -73.02 -42.09
CA GLY A 307 3.24 -73.99 -42.05
C GLY A 307 2.72 -74.43 -43.43
N ARG A 308 3.36 -73.96 -44.51
CA ARG A 308 3.03 -74.31 -45.90
C ARG A 308 3.97 -75.38 -46.49
N ARG A 309 4.59 -76.19 -45.63
CA ARG A 309 5.37 -77.38 -45.96
C ARG A 309 4.82 -78.59 -45.21
#